data_AF-A0A1F3BUT8-F1
#
_entry.id   AF-A0A1F3BUT8-F1
#
_cell.length_a   1.000
_cell.length_b   1.000
_cell.length_c   1.000
_cell.angle_alpha   90.00
_cell.angle_beta   90.00
_cell.angle_gamma   90.00
#
_symmetry.space_group_name_H-M   'P 1'
#
loop_
_entity.id
_entity.type
_entity.pdbx_description
1 polymer ?
#
loop_
_entity_poly.entity_id
_entity_poly.type
_entity_poly.pdbx_seq_one_letter_code
_entity_poly.pdbx_strand_id
1 'polypeptide(L)'
;MALLVLATLLASACRDPTAGPGWLSGSRPPLPTYRAVRATGPIQVDGRLDEPAWARAERVDLVETLSGRPARYRTRAQILWGGDALYVGFS
;
A
#
# COMPACT_ATOMS: atom_id res chain seq x y z
N MET A 1 23.40 -27.60 33.09
CA MET A 1 22.19 -27.58 32.23
C MET A 1 21.09 -26.63 32.72
N ALA A 2 21.39 -25.58 33.51
CA ALA A 2 20.41 -24.52 33.86
C ALA A 2 20.83 -23.13 33.36
N LEU A 3 22.10 -22.93 32.99
CA LEU A 3 22.63 -21.64 32.53
C LEU A 3 22.36 -21.33 31.05
N LEU A 4 21.95 -22.32 30.24
CA LEU A 4 21.80 -22.15 28.78
C LEU A 4 20.39 -21.67 28.35
N VAL A 5 19.41 -21.68 29.26
CA VAL A 5 18.02 -21.27 28.94
C VAL A 5 17.80 -19.75 29.15
N LEU A 6 18.68 -19.08 29.90
CA LEU A 6 18.51 -17.66 30.22
C LEU A 6 19.04 -16.72 29.10
N ALA A 7 19.97 -17.18 28.27
CA ALA A 7 20.59 -16.36 27.23
C ALA A 7 19.70 -16.16 25.98
N THR A 8 18.74 -17.06 25.73
CA THR A 8 17.83 -16.96 24.57
C THR A 8 16.66 -15.99 24.81
N LEU A 9 16.32 -15.68 26.07
CA LEU A 9 15.23 -14.76 26.41
C LEU A 9 15.58 -13.27 26.21
N LEU A 10 16.87 -12.91 26.27
CA LEU A 10 17.31 -11.51 26.13
C LEU A 10 17.33 -11.02 24.67
N ALA A 11 17.48 -11.91 23.69
CA ALA A 11 17.53 -11.51 22.27
C ALA A 11 16.16 -11.13 21.69
N SER A 12 15.06 -11.49 22.34
CA SER A 12 13.70 -11.14 21.89
C SER A 12 13.31 -9.70 22.25
N ALA A 13 13.95 -9.10 23.26
CA ALA A 13 13.61 -7.80 23.79
C ALA A 13 14.07 -6.61 22.92
N CYS A 14 14.93 -6.85 21.93
CA CYS A 14 15.42 -5.80 21.02
C CYS A 14 14.58 -5.64 19.74
N ARG A 15 13.45 -6.34 19.61
CA ARG A 15 12.49 -6.00 18.55
C ARG A 15 11.78 -4.72 18.97
N ASP A 16 12.38 -3.59 18.63
CA ASP A 16 11.78 -2.28 18.80
C ASP A 16 10.49 -2.23 17.98
N PRO A 17 9.31 -2.24 18.62
CA PRO A 17 8.03 -2.19 17.90
C PRO A 17 7.80 -0.82 17.26
N THR A 18 8.63 0.18 17.59
CA THR A 18 8.67 1.50 16.98
C THR A 18 9.78 1.65 15.95
N ALA A 19 10.55 0.59 15.65
CA ALA A 19 11.42 0.56 14.49
C ALA A 19 10.55 0.91 13.27
N GLY A 20 10.74 2.13 12.79
CA GLY A 20 10.01 2.62 11.64
C GLY A 20 10.26 1.70 10.44
N PRO A 21 9.41 1.78 9.42
CA PRO A 21 9.48 0.85 8.31
C PRO A 21 10.88 0.85 7.70
N GLY A 22 11.37 -0.34 7.29
CA GLY A 22 12.76 -0.56 6.86
C GLY A 22 13.27 0.34 5.72
N TRP A 23 12.39 1.11 5.07
CA TRP A 23 12.78 2.15 4.11
C TRP A 23 13.42 3.40 4.76
N LEU A 24 13.24 3.63 6.06
CA LEU A 24 14.02 4.64 6.81
C LEU A 24 15.47 4.19 7.05
N SER A 25 15.69 2.88 7.13
CA SER A 25 16.99 2.25 7.35
C SER A 25 17.71 1.87 6.05
N GLY A 26 17.23 2.34 4.89
CA GLY A 26 17.83 2.08 3.57
C GLY A 26 17.52 0.71 2.96
N SER A 27 16.95 -0.23 3.73
CA SER A 27 16.46 -1.52 3.21
C SER A 27 15.00 -1.40 2.80
N ARG A 28 14.73 -0.82 1.62
CA ARG A 28 13.36 -0.77 1.09
C ARG A 28 12.98 -2.16 0.57
N PRO A 29 11.95 -2.82 1.13
CA PRO A 29 11.40 -4.01 0.48
C PRO A 29 10.96 -3.65 -0.95
N PRO A 30 11.01 -4.60 -1.90
CA PRO A 30 10.55 -4.34 -3.26
C PRO A 30 9.12 -3.80 -3.22
N LEU A 31 8.91 -2.64 -3.85
CA LEU A 31 7.60 -2.00 -3.87
C LEU A 31 6.68 -2.69 -4.87
N PRO A 32 5.38 -2.77 -4.57
CA PRO A 32 4.41 -3.15 -5.58
C PRO A 32 4.44 -2.13 -6.72
N THR A 33 4.32 -2.64 -7.95
CA THR A 33 4.16 -1.81 -9.15
C THR A 33 2.68 -1.77 -9.50
N TYR A 34 2.15 -0.59 -9.80
CA TYR A 34 0.79 -0.41 -10.30
C TYR A 34 0.84 0.08 -11.76
N ARG A 35 0.08 -0.55 -12.65
CA ARG A 35 -0.03 -0.12 -14.06
C ARG A 35 -1.33 0.64 -14.29
N ALA A 36 -1.23 1.96 -14.44
CA ALA A 36 -2.37 2.78 -14.86
C ALA A 36 -2.76 2.47 -16.31
N VAL A 37 -4.04 2.20 -16.52
CA VAL A 37 -4.60 1.98 -17.87
C VAL A 37 -5.12 3.29 -18.46
N ARG A 38 -5.06 3.42 -19.79
CA ARG A 38 -5.56 4.61 -20.46
C ARG A 38 -7.09 4.65 -20.41
N ALA A 39 -7.68 5.80 -20.07
CA ALA A 39 -9.12 6.02 -20.16
C ALA A 39 -9.59 5.90 -21.62
N THR A 40 -10.67 5.16 -21.85
CA THR A 40 -11.26 4.95 -23.19
C THR A 40 -12.27 6.03 -23.59
N GLY A 41 -12.60 6.94 -22.67
CA GLY A 41 -13.54 8.02 -22.86
C GLY A 41 -13.32 9.11 -21.80
N PRO A 42 -14.15 10.16 -21.79
CA PRO A 42 -14.09 11.18 -20.75
C PRO A 42 -14.35 10.57 -19.37
N ILE A 43 -13.65 11.08 -18.35
CA ILE A 43 -13.88 10.76 -16.94
C ILE A 43 -14.50 11.99 -16.30
N GLN A 44 -15.66 11.85 -15.66
CA GLN A 44 -16.26 12.93 -14.89
C GLN A 44 -15.80 12.81 -13.44
N VAL A 45 -15.26 13.89 -12.87
CA VAL A 45 -14.76 13.89 -11.49
C VAL A 45 -15.91 14.24 -10.55
N ASP A 46 -16.91 13.36 -10.44
CA ASP A 46 -18.13 13.55 -9.63
C ASP A 46 -18.13 12.69 -8.35
N GLY A 47 -17.06 11.91 -8.12
CA GLY A 47 -16.91 11.01 -6.98
C GLY A 47 -17.50 9.62 -7.20
N ARG A 48 -18.03 9.33 -8.40
CA ARG A 48 -18.51 8.01 -8.81
C ARG A 48 -17.46 7.34 -9.68
N LEU A 49 -17.33 6.03 -9.56
CA LEU A 49 -16.39 5.21 -10.34
C LEU A 49 -17.16 4.26 -11.26
N ASP A 50 -18.18 4.78 -11.94
CA ASP A 50 -19.11 4.00 -12.77
C ASP A 50 -18.86 4.14 -14.28
N GLU A 51 -17.91 4.97 -14.71
CA GLU A 51 -17.49 4.99 -16.11
C GLU A 51 -16.83 3.67 -16.54
N PRO A 52 -17.05 3.20 -17.79
CA PRO A 52 -16.51 1.93 -18.29
C PRO A 52 -14.98 1.78 -18.18
N ALA A 53 -14.25 2.90 -18.20
CA ALA A 53 -12.80 2.88 -18.07
C ALA A 53 -12.35 2.38 -16.68
N TRP A 54 -13.09 2.68 -15.61
CA TRP A 54 -12.75 2.26 -14.25
C TRP A 54 -12.79 0.75 -14.06
N ALA A 55 -13.71 0.06 -14.76
CA ALA A 55 -13.79 -1.40 -14.71
C ALA A 55 -12.53 -2.10 -15.24
N ARG A 56 -11.68 -1.39 -15.99
CA ARG A 56 -10.40 -1.89 -16.52
C ARG A 56 -9.20 -1.58 -15.64
N ALA A 57 -9.36 -0.67 -14.68
CA ALA A 57 -8.29 -0.32 -13.75
C ALA A 57 -8.15 -1.45 -12.71
N GLU A 58 -6.91 -1.79 -12.37
CA GLU A 58 -6.65 -2.68 -11.26
C GLU A 58 -7.10 -2.03 -9.95
N ARG A 59 -7.77 -2.79 -9.09
CA ARG A 59 -8.17 -2.30 -7.77
C ARG A 59 -7.19 -2.82 -6.72
N VAL A 60 -6.46 -1.92 -6.08
CA VAL A 60 -5.47 -2.27 -5.04
C VAL A 60 -5.93 -1.82 -3.67
N ASP A 61 -5.73 -2.66 -2.65
CA ASP A 61 -5.99 -2.29 -1.25
C ASP A 61 -4.81 -1.45 -0.71
N LEU A 62 -5.13 -0.32 -0.08
CA LEU A 62 -4.13 0.51 0.61
C LEU A 62 -3.78 -0.10 1.98
N VAL A 63 -2.52 0.08 2.36
CA VAL A 63 -1.97 -0.36 3.65
C VAL A 63 -1.64 0.83 4.53
N GLU A 64 -1.53 0.59 5.83
CA GLU A 64 -1.10 1.61 6.77
C GLU A 64 0.37 2.00 6.51
N THR A 65 0.63 3.31 6.39
CA THR A 65 1.89 3.85 5.83
C THR A 65 3.14 3.46 6.61
N LEU A 66 3.02 3.34 7.94
CA LEU A 66 4.17 3.11 8.82
C LEU A 66 4.47 1.62 9.02
N SER A 67 3.46 0.78 9.16
CA SER A 67 3.63 -0.66 9.44
C SER A 67 3.46 -1.55 8.21
N GLY A 68 2.85 -1.05 7.13
CA GLY A 68 2.49 -1.86 5.96
C GLY A 68 1.39 -2.89 6.22
N ARG A 69 0.77 -2.87 7.40
CA ARG A 69 -0.34 -3.76 7.77
C ARG A 69 -1.64 -3.31 7.09
N PRO A 70 -2.67 -4.17 7.04
CA PRO A 70 -3.98 -3.77 6.56
C PRO A 70 -4.49 -2.50 7.26
N ALA A 71 -5.00 -1.54 6.49
CA ALA A 71 -5.53 -0.28 7.02
C ALA A 71 -6.77 -0.52 7.91
N ARG A 72 -6.93 0.29 8.97
CA ARG A 72 -8.12 0.24 9.87
C ARG A 72 -9.42 0.39 9.10
N TYR A 73 -9.44 1.35 8.18
CA TYR A 73 -10.53 1.53 7.22
C TYR A 73 -10.03 1.03 5.89
N ARG A 74 -10.69 0.00 5.37
CA ARG A 74 -10.32 -0.54 4.07
C ARG A 74 -10.60 0.52 3.01
N THR A 75 -9.56 0.92 2.31
CA THR A 75 -9.64 1.84 1.17
C THR A 75 -8.94 1.19 0.01
N ARG A 76 -9.59 1.20 -1.15
CA ARG A 76 -9.02 0.74 -2.42
C ARG A 76 -8.75 1.92 -3.33
N ALA A 77 -7.70 1.80 -4.13
CA ALA A 77 -7.37 2.76 -5.17
C ALA A 77 -7.45 2.11 -6.56
N GLN A 78 -7.87 2.90 -7.53
CA GLN A 78 -7.80 2.62 -8.97
C GLN A 78 -7.22 3.86 -9.65
N ILE A 79 -6.35 3.68 -10.64
CA ILE A 79 -5.67 4.77 -11.35
C ILE A 79 -5.83 4.60 -12.86
N LEU A 80 -6.23 5.68 -13.52
CA LEU A 80 -6.33 5.83 -14.97
C LEU A 80 -5.48 7.01 -15.44
N TRP A 81 -5.12 7.02 -16.72
CA TRP A 81 -4.53 8.21 -17.35
C TRP A 81 -5.19 8.52 -18.69
N GLY A 82 -5.21 9.77 -19.11
CA GLY A 82 -5.75 10.15 -20.43
C GLY A 82 -5.82 11.65 -20.63
N GLY A 83 -5.64 12.09 -21.89
CA GLY A 83 -5.41 13.52 -22.17
C GLY A 83 -4.18 14.01 -21.42
N ASP A 84 -4.35 15.10 -20.68
CA ASP A 84 -3.30 15.71 -19.85
C ASP A 84 -3.50 15.44 -18.34
N ALA A 85 -4.27 14.41 -17.98
CA ALA A 85 -4.64 14.11 -16.60
C ALA A 85 -4.33 12.68 -16.15
N LEU A 86 -4.05 12.55 -14.85
CA LEU A 86 -4.02 11.29 -14.11
C LEU A 86 -5.24 11.28 -13.18
N TYR A 87 -6.09 10.26 -13.29
CA TYR A 87 -7.29 10.11 -12.47
C TYR A 87 -7.03 9.07 -11.39
N VAL A 88 -7.37 9.40 -10.14
CA VAL A 88 -7.24 8.51 -8.98
C VAL A 88 -8.60 8.39 -8.31
N GLY A 89 -9.15 7.18 -8.30
CA GLY A 89 -10.42 6.87 -7.68
C GLY A 89 -10.24 6.07 -6.39
N PHE A 90 -11.03 6.39 -5.37
CA PHE A 90 -11.05 5.68 -4.09
C PHE A 90 -12.40 5.02 -3.83
N SER A 91 -12.39 3.80 -3.27
CA SER A 91 -13.60 3.02 -2.95
C SER A 91 -13.43 2.15 -1.71
#